data_AF-W7E8J7-F1
#
_entry.id   AF-W7E8J7-F1
#
_cell.length_a   1.000
_cell.length_b   1.000
_cell.length_c   1.000
_cell.angle_alpha   90.00
_cell.angle_beta   90.00
_cell.angle_gamma   90.00
#
_symmetry.space_group_name_H-M   'P 1'
#
loop_
_entity.id
_entity.type
_entity.pdbx_description
1 polymer ?
#
loop_
_entity_poly.entity_id
_entity_poly.type
_entity_poly.pdbx_seq_one_letter_code
_entity_poly.pdbx_strand_id
1 'polypeptide(L)'
;NVLYHRACHITECATFSWHRELHVRKAMPQQQNSILIQQEGRIILALQAYRTGQFKSIRLAAAAYNVHHYQISRRLQGITFRPTTQPNCQKLTKSEEQ
;
A
#
# COMPACT_ATOMS: atom_id res chain seq x y z
N ASN A 1 21.90 -63.58 16.38
CA ASN A 1 21.63 -63.14 14.99
C ASN A 1 20.62 -62.01 15.06
N VAL A 2 21.12 -60.77 15.04
CA VAL A 2 20.31 -59.54 15.11
C VAL A 2 19.74 -59.32 13.71
N LEU A 3 18.44 -59.09 13.58
CA LEU A 3 17.85 -58.26 12.53
C LEU A 3 16.42 -57.91 12.92
N TYR A 4 16.28 -56.77 13.61
CA TYR A 4 15.01 -56.08 13.76
C TYR A 4 14.56 -55.59 12.38
N HIS A 5 13.59 -56.24 11.75
CA HIS A 5 12.89 -55.68 10.60
C HIS A 5 11.81 -54.70 11.09
N ARG A 6 12.21 -53.46 11.39
CA ARG A 6 11.30 -52.32 11.36
C ARG A 6 11.46 -51.63 10.01
N ALA A 7 10.67 -52.03 9.03
CA ALA A 7 10.59 -51.38 7.73
C ALA A 7 9.23 -50.67 7.59
N CYS A 8 9.12 -49.46 8.15
CA CYS A 8 8.18 -48.44 7.68
C CYS A 8 8.89 -47.08 7.76
N HIS A 9 9.94 -46.93 6.95
CA HIS A 9 10.36 -45.61 6.50
C HIS A 9 9.49 -45.25 5.31
N ILE A 10 8.43 -44.48 5.53
CA ILE A 10 7.73 -43.77 4.46
C ILE A 10 8.50 -42.46 4.30
N THR A 11 9.63 -42.50 3.61
CA THR A 11 10.25 -41.27 3.08
C THR A 11 9.73 -41.06 1.66
N GLU A 12 8.43 -40.83 1.53
CA GLU A 12 7.97 -39.93 0.49
C GLU A 12 7.94 -38.55 1.14
N CYS A 13 9.02 -37.79 0.93
CA CYS A 13 8.90 -36.35 0.99
C CYS A 13 7.85 -35.97 -0.05
N ALA A 14 6.60 -35.84 0.36
CA ALA A 14 5.58 -35.19 -0.43
C ALA A 14 6.18 -33.85 -0.85
N THR A 15 6.59 -33.76 -2.11
CA THR A 15 6.91 -32.49 -2.75
C THR A 15 5.62 -31.70 -2.70
N PHE A 16 5.47 -30.95 -1.62
CA PHE A 16 4.38 -30.02 -1.40
C PHE A 16 4.44 -29.08 -2.60
N SER A 17 3.58 -29.34 -3.59
CA SER A 17 3.52 -28.56 -4.80
C SER A 17 2.93 -27.21 -4.42
N TRP A 18 3.80 -26.27 -4.05
CA TRP A 18 3.44 -24.89 -3.77
C TRP A 18 2.94 -24.14 -5.02
N HIS A 19 2.73 -24.82 -6.14
CA HIS A 19 2.03 -24.29 -7.30
C HIS A 19 0.52 -24.38 -7.11
N ARG A 20 0.01 -23.65 -6.11
CA ARG A 20 -1.32 -23.07 -6.23
C ARG A 20 -1.17 -21.86 -7.13
N GLU A 21 -1.28 -22.09 -8.43
CA GLU A 21 -1.37 -21.05 -9.44
C GLU A 21 -2.72 -20.35 -9.27
N LEU A 22 -2.80 -19.50 -8.24
CA LEU A 22 -3.79 -18.44 -8.19
C LEU A 22 -3.45 -17.56 -9.40
N HIS A 23 -4.19 -17.77 -10.48
CA HIS A 23 -4.40 -16.75 -11.49
C HIS A 23 -5.08 -15.55 -10.80
N VAL A 24 -4.29 -14.80 -10.04
CA VAL A 24 -4.59 -13.45 -9.61
C VAL A 24 -4.67 -12.68 -10.92
N ARG A 25 -5.89 -12.45 -11.39
CA ARG A 25 -6.16 -11.42 -12.39
C ARG A 25 -5.52 -10.14 -11.85
N LYS A 26 -4.32 -9.82 -12.35
CA LYS A 26 -3.60 -8.59 -12.02
C LYS A 26 -4.42 -7.45 -12.62
N ALA A 27 -5.42 -6.96 -11.87
CA ALA A 27 -6.01 -5.65 -12.15
C ALA A 27 -4.86 -4.63 -12.06
N MET A 28 -4.71 -3.85 -13.12
CA MET A 28 -3.50 -3.06 -13.39
C MET A 28 -3.17 -2.11 -12.23
N PRO A 29 -1.91 -2.01 -11.79
CA PRO A 29 -1.49 -1.10 -10.71
C PRO A 29 -1.74 0.39 -11.01
N GLN A 30 -2.02 0.73 -12.28
CA GLN A 30 -2.30 2.11 -12.71
C GLN A 30 -3.64 2.65 -12.16
N GLN A 31 -4.69 1.82 -12.03
CA GLN A 31 -6.00 2.29 -11.59
C GLN A 31 -6.04 2.60 -10.09
N GLN A 32 -5.30 1.84 -9.27
CA GLN A 32 -5.16 2.17 -7.85
C GLN A 32 -4.49 3.54 -7.63
N ASN A 33 -3.51 3.90 -8.45
CA ASN A 33 -2.77 5.15 -8.28
C ASN A 33 -3.67 6.38 -8.54
N SER A 34 -4.47 6.36 -9.61
CA SER A 34 -5.38 7.48 -9.92
C SER A 34 -6.42 7.71 -8.81
N ILE A 35 -6.98 6.63 -8.25
CA ILE A 35 -7.94 6.71 -7.13
C ILE A 35 -7.26 7.32 -5.90
N LEU A 36 -6.05 6.91 -5.57
CA LEU A 36 -5.31 7.43 -4.42
C LEU A 36 -4.94 8.91 -4.62
N ILE A 37 -4.54 9.32 -5.83
CA ILE A 37 -4.26 10.73 -6.16
C ILE A 37 -5.51 11.59 -6.00
N GLN A 38 -6.67 11.10 -6.46
CA GLN A 38 -7.94 11.82 -6.31
C GLN A 38 -8.34 11.96 -4.83
N GLN A 39 -8.13 10.92 -4.02
CA GLN A 39 -8.36 11.00 -2.57
C GLN A 39 -7.43 12.02 -1.91
N GLU A 40 -6.15 12.02 -2.27
CA GLU A 40 -5.18 12.98 -1.76
C GLU A 40 -5.54 14.43 -2.12
N GLY A 41 -5.99 14.67 -3.35
CA GLY A 41 -6.47 15.99 -3.78
C GLY A 41 -7.62 16.50 -2.91
N ARG A 42 -8.60 15.64 -2.57
CA ARG A 42 -9.71 16.02 -1.67
C ARG A 42 -9.23 16.33 -0.26
N ILE A 43 -8.26 15.58 0.25
CA ILE A 43 -7.68 15.83 1.59
C ILE A 43 -6.97 17.19 1.62
N ILE A 44 -6.20 17.53 0.58
CA ILE A 44 -5.51 18.82 0.46
C ILE A 44 -6.53 19.97 0.41
N LEU A 45 -7.61 19.83 -0.36
CA LEU A 45 -8.67 20.83 -0.43
C LEU A 45 -9.37 21.02 0.93
N ALA A 46 -9.70 19.93 1.62
CA ALA A 46 -10.31 19.97 2.94
C ALA A 46 -9.38 20.63 3.98
N LEU A 47 -8.08 20.32 3.91
CA LEU A 47 -7.06 20.93 4.75
C LEU A 47 -6.96 22.44 4.49
N GLN A 48 -6.95 22.86 3.23
CA GLN A 48 -6.90 24.27 2.87
C GLN A 48 -8.14 25.01 3.36
N ALA A 49 -9.34 24.46 3.17
CA ALA A 49 -10.58 25.05 3.64
C ALA A 49 -10.63 25.19 5.18
N TYR A 50 -10.05 24.24 5.90
CA TYR A 50 -9.88 24.36 7.34
C TYR A 50 -8.88 25.47 7.70
N ARG A 51 -7.73 25.55 7.03
CA ARG A 51 -6.70 26.59 7.29
C ARG A 51 -7.18 28.01 6.95
N THR A 52 -8.01 28.16 5.93
CA THR A 52 -8.61 29.46 5.56
C THR A 52 -9.77 29.87 6.47
N GLY A 53 -10.15 29.03 7.44
CA GLY A 53 -11.21 29.33 8.40
C GLY A 53 -12.63 29.12 7.86
N GLN A 54 -12.81 28.49 6.69
CA GLN A 54 -14.15 28.18 6.17
C GLN A 54 -14.89 27.18 7.06
N PHE A 55 -14.15 26.32 7.77
CA PHE A 55 -14.71 25.36 8.72
C PHE A 55 -14.11 25.55 10.11
N LYS A 56 -14.97 25.57 11.13
CA LYS A 56 -14.57 25.66 12.54
C LYS A 56 -13.93 24.37 13.07
N SER A 57 -14.08 23.25 12.37
CA SER A 57 -13.61 21.94 12.79
C SER A 57 -13.11 21.11 11.61
N ILE A 58 -12.05 20.33 11.85
CA ILE A 58 -11.53 19.34 10.91
C ILE A 58 -12.62 18.33 10.54
N ARG A 59 -13.49 17.93 11.47
CA ARG A 59 -14.57 16.97 11.19
C ARG A 59 -15.60 17.51 10.20
N LEU A 60 -15.91 18.81 10.28
CA LEU A 60 -16.84 19.46 9.35
C LEU A 60 -16.23 19.57 7.95
N ALA A 61 -14.96 19.99 7.86
CA ALA A 61 -14.23 19.99 6.59
C ALA A 61 -14.16 18.56 6.00
N ALA A 62 -13.85 17.56 6.83
CA ALA A 62 -13.79 16.16 6.41
C ALA A 62 -15.12 15.66 5.83
N ALA A 63 -16.23 15.98 6.50
CA ALA A 63 -17.58 15.64 6.03
C ALA A 63 -17.92 16.34 4.70
N ALA A 64 -17.59 17.63 4.57
CA ALA A 64 -17.88 18.41 3.37
C ALA A 64 -17.15 17.87 2.12
N TYR A 65 -15.91 17.39 2.28
CA TYR A 65 -15.10 16.85 1.19
C TYR A 65 -15.16 15.31 1.08
N ASN A 66 -16.02 14.66 1.87
CA ASN A 66 -16.17 13.20 1.94
C ASN A 66 -14.83 12.46 2.12
N VAL A 67 -14.05 12.90 3.10
CA VAL A 67 -12.77 12.29 3.49
C VAL A 67 -12.78 11.95 4.98
N HIS A 68 -11.96 11.00 5.41
CA HIS A 68 -11.81 10.70 6.83
C HIS A 68 -11.01 11.81 7.53
N HIS A 69 -11.52 12.31 8.66
CA HIS A 69 -10.86 13.34 9.47
C HIS A 69 -9.41 12.98 9.86
N TYR A 70 -9.15 11.69 10.14
CA TYR A 70 -7.82 11.18 10.44
C TYR A 70 -6.81 11.47 9.31
N GLN A 71 -7.23 11.38 8.05
CA GLN A 71 -6.36 11.68 6.91
C GLN A 71 -5.96 13.16 6.89
N ILE A 72 -6.88 14.08 7.18
CA ILE A 72 -6.58 15.52 7.29
C ILE A 72 -5.62 15.78 8.47
N SER A 73 -5.86 15.16 9.63
CA SER A 73 -4.97 15.28 10.79
C SER A 73 -3.55 14.80 10.49
N ARG A 74 -3.38 13.70 9.75
CA ARG A 74 -2.05 13.25 9.30
C ARG A 74 -1.37 14.28 8.42
N ARG A 75 -2.10 14.96 7.53
CA ARG A 75 -1.53 16.04 6.70
C ARG A 75 -1.15 17.27 7.51
N LEU A 76 -1.91 17.60 8.54
CA LEU A 76 -1.54 18.65 9.49
C LEU A 76 -0.23 18.32 10.23
N GLN A 77 -0.01 17.03 10.54
CA GLN A 77 1.22 16.54 11.16
C GLN A 77 2.39 16.41 10.18
N GLY A 78 2.21 16.77 8.90
CA GLY A 78 3.26 16.72 7.88
C GLY A 78 3.52 15.32 7.30
N ILE A 79 2.64 14.35 7.54
CA ILE A 79 2.78 13.01 6.96
C ILE A 79 2.50 13.08 5.45
N THR A 80 3.49 12.69 4.65
CA THR A 80 3.45 12.76 3.18
C THR A 80 2.77 11.55 2.54
N PHE A 81 2.30 11.73 1.31
CA PHE A 81 1.51 10.76 0.58
C PHE A 81 2.46 9.78 -0.09
N ARG A 82 2.42 8.51 0.32
CA ARG A 82 3.38 7.48 -0.14
C ARG A 82 3.60 7.45 -1.66
N PRO A 83 2.57 7.53 -2.52
CA PRO A 83 2.79 7.52 -3.97
C PRO A 83 3.57 8.72 -4.53
N THR A 84 3.59 9.85 -3.81
CA THR A 84 4.48 10.99 -4.15
C THR A 84 5.86 10.87 -3.51
N THR A 85 6.03 9.99 -2.52
CA THR A 85 7.32 9.73 -1.89
C THR A 85 8.12 8.78 -2.77
N GLN A 86 9.36 9.14 -3.09
CA GLN A 86 10.25 8.27 -3.84
C GLN A 86 10.45 6.94 -3.09
N PRO A 87 10.35 5.79 -3.77
CA PRO A 87 10.64 4.51 -3.13
C PRO A 87 12.13 4.45 -2.78
N ASN A 88 12.45 4.02 -1.55
CA ASN A 88 13.84 3.89 -1.05
C ASN A 88 14.73 3.00 -1.93
N CYS A 89 14.13 2.16 -2.78
CA CYS A 89 14.82 1.22 -3.67
C CYS A 89 14.83 1.69 -5.14
N GLN A 90 14.51 2.95 -5.43
CA GLN A 90 14.70 3.47 -6.77
C GLN A 90 16.20 3.49 -7.07
N LYS A 91 16.64 2.73 -8.07
CA LYS A 91 17.99 2.87 -8.60
C LYS A 91 18.11 4.29 -9.13
N LEU A 92 19.04 5.09 -8.59
CA LEU A 92 19.46 6.34 -9.20
C LEU A 92 19.84 5.98 -10.64
N THR A 93 19.04 6.42 -11.61
CA THR A 93 19.28 6.14 -13.02
C THR A 93 20.74 6.50 -13.30
N LYS A 94 21.49 5.56 -13.87
CA LYS A 94 22.88 5.80 -14.26
C LYS A 94 22.88 6.99 -15.22
N SER A 95 23.63 8.03 -14.88
CA SER A 95 24.02 9.06 -15.82
C SER A 95 24.98 8.44 -16.85
N GLU A 96 24.45 7.74 -17.84
CA GLU A 96 25.10 7.45 -19.12
C GLU A 96 24.54 8.51 -20.10
N GLU A 97 25.26 9.43 -20.75
CA GLU A 97 26.68 9.74 -20.94
C GLU A 97 26.79 11.26 -21.22
N GLN A 98 28.04 11.77 -21.23
CA GLN A 98 28.45 13.13 -21.55
C GLN A 98 28.13 13.56 -22.99
#